data_AF-A0A4W5M5C8-F1
#
_entry.id   AF-A0A4W5M5C8-F1
#
_cell.length_a   1.000
_cell.length_b   1.000
_cell.length_c   1.000
_cell.angle_alpha   90.00
_cell.angle_beta   90.00
_cell.angle_gamma   90.00
#
_symmetry.space_group_name_H-M   'P 1'
#
loop_
_entity.id
_entity.type
_entity.pdbx_description
1 polymer ?
#
loop_
_entity_poly.entity_id
_entity_poly.type
_entity_poly.pdbx_seq_one_letter_code
_entity_poly.pdbx_strand_id
1 'polypeptide(L)'
;MLFCQCFPRATLLCGLSVQRSIRAVQIMSTQDASQHGFNQKRLIANNSGSLQIHTTKVDQEDSDTGVKTSNDMQETNRKTEKQFTEDELAIHKLHREACEVKRQMYTDPGSGYKVFTEFAHRQRGKCCGTACRHCPFGQVNVKDPANKKHFNSMFYV
;
A
#
# COMPACT_ATOMS: atom_id res chain seq x y z
N MET A 1 -75.08 -9.66 -50.76
CA MET A 1 -74.33 -10.92 -50.94
C MET A 1 -72.92 -10.71 -50.39
N LEU A 2 -72.25 -11.64 -49.72
CA LEU A 2 -72.56 -13.08 -49.52
C LEU A 2 -72.52 -13.45 -48.01
N PHE A 3 -72.91 -14.67 -47.66
CA PHE A 3 -73.05 -15.17 -46.28
C PHE A 3 -71.73 -15.67 -45.66
N CYS A 4 -71.59 -15.55 -44.34
CA CYS A 4 -71.29 -16.65 -43.39
C CYS A 4 -71.37 -16.12 -41.94
N GLN A 5 -72.43 -16.39 -41.16
CA GLN A 5 -72.80 -17.65 -40.48
C GLN A 5 -72.08 -17.86 -39.13
N CYS A 6 -72.82 -18.35 -38.13
CA CYS A 6 -72.45 -18.35 -36.71
C CYS A 6 -72.17 -19.76 -36.14
N PHE A 7 -71.68 -19.78 -34.88
CA PHE A 7 -71.56 -20.94 -33.96
C PHE A 7 -70.49 -22.01 -34.28
N PRO A 8 -70.12 -22.91 -33.32
CA PRO A 8 -70.30 -22.85 -31.86
C PRO A 8 -69.03 -23.11 -31.01
N ARG A 9 -68.98 -22.45 -29.84
CA ARG A 9 -68.71 -23.02 -28.51
C ARG A 9 -68.12 -24.45 -28.45
N ALA A 10 -66.83 -24.56 -28.09
CA ALA A 10 -66.22 -25.80 -27.59
C ALA A 10 -65.32 -25.53 -26.37
N THR A 11 -65.86 -25.73 -25.16
CA THR A 11 -65.08 -25.79 -23.92
C THR A 11 -64.43 -27.16 -23.80
N LEU A 12 -63.09 -27.21 -23.66
CA LEU A 12 -62.39 -28.43 -23.25
C LEU A 12 -61.52 -28.17 -22.02
N LEU A 13 -61.72 -28.98 -20.98
CA LEU A 13 -60.99 -28.89 -19.72
C LEU A 13 -59.70 -29.71 -19.79
N CYS A 14 -58.56 -29.03 -19.78
CA CYS A 14 -57.24 -29.60 -19.48
C CYS A 14 -56.33 -28.43 -19.07
N GLY A 15 -55.47 -28.51 -18.05
CA GLY A 15 -55.20 -29.58 -17.08
C GLY A 15 -54.22 -29.03 -16.04
N LEU A 16 -54.12 -29.63 -14.85
CA LEU A 16 -53.29 -29.08 -13.78
C LEU A 16 -51.77 -29.23 -14.04
N SER A 17 -50.99 -28.51 -13.24
CA SER A 17 -49.54 -28.70 -13.00
C SER A 17 -48.57 -27.90 -13.89
N VAL A 18 -48.54 -26.58 -13.69
CA VAL A 18 -47.35 -25.77 -13.99
C VAL A 18 -46.27 -26.13 -12.96
N GLN A 19 -45.31 -26.96 -13.36
CA GLN A 19 -44.17 -27.31 -12.52
C GLN A 19 -43.30 -26.06 -12.26
N ARG A 20 -43.34 -25.53 -11.04
CA ARG A 20 -42.39 -24.50 -10.59
C ARG A 20 -41.00 -25.13 -10.47
N SER A 21 -40.18 -24.97 -11.51
CA SER A 21 -38.75 -25.31 -11.46
C SER A 21 -38.04 -24.38 -10.47
N ILE A 22 -37.87 -24.83 -9.23
CA ILE A 22 -37.10 -24.12 -8.21
C ILE A 22 -35.62 -24.26 -8.58
N ARG A 23 -35.08 -23.29 -9.32
CA ARG A 23 -33.62 -23.13 -9.43
C ARG A 23 -33.07 -22.72 -8.07
N ALA A 24 -32.51 -23.68 -7.34
CA ALA A 24 -31.77 -23.41 -6.12
C ALA A 24 -30.64 -22.43 -6.41
N VAL A 25 -30.72 -21.22 -5.84
CA VAL A 25 -29.61 -20.26 -5.86
C VAL A 25 -28.57 -20.81 -4.89
N GLN A 26 -27.48 -21.34 -5.44
CA GLN A 26 -26.42 -21.95 -4.64
C GLN A 26 -25.67 -20.87 -3.87
N ILE A 27 -25.97 -20.78 -2.57
CA ILE A 27 -25.32 -19.83 -1.65
C ILE A 27 -23.83 -20.19 -1.58
N MET A 28 -22.98 -19.32 -2.14
CA MET A 28 -21.53 -19.47 -2.00
C MET A 28 -21.12 -19.03 -0.60
N SER A 29 -20.99 -20.01 0.30
CA SER A 29 -20.44 -19.80 1.65
C SER A 29 -19.02 -19.23 1.56
N THR A 30 -18.88 -17.94 1.86
CA THR A 30 -17.57 -17.31 2.07
C THR A 30 -16.97 -17.85 3.37
N GLN A 31 -16.17 -18.90 3.26
CA GLN A 31 -15.38 -19.41 4.37
C GLN A 31 -14.30 -18.38 4.72
N ASP A 32 -14.50 -17.68 5.84
CA ASP A 32 -13.47 -16.81 6.40
C ASP A 32 -12.31 -17.68 6.91
N ALA A 33 -11.23 -17.70 6.14
CA ALA A 33 -10.06 -18.55 6.39
C ALA A 33 -9.15 -17.96 7.47
N SER A 34 -9.70 -17.63 8.65
CA SER A 34 -8.95 -17.17 9.82
C SER A 34 -8.20 -18.33 10.50
N GLN A 35 -7.22 -18.89 9.78
CA GLN A 35 -6.23 -19.82 10.30
C GLN A 35 -4.86 -19.49 9.70
N HIS A 36 -3.92 -19.06 10.54
CA HIS A 36 -2.50 -19.48 10.52
C HIS A 36 -1.72 -18.75 11.63
N GLY A 37 -1.88 -19.21 12.87
CA GLY A 37 -0.91 -18.92 13.92
C GLY A 37 0.25 -19.90 13.85
N PHE A 38 1.36 -19.54 13.22
CA PHE A 38 2.58 -20.38 13.23
C PHE A 38 3.86 -19.61 13.53
N ASN A 39 4.39 -19.94 14.71
CA ASN A 39 5.78 -19.91 15.15
C ASN A 39 6.83 -19.68 14.03
N GLN A 40 7.57 -18.57 14.11
CA GLN A 40 8.74 -18.35 13.25
C GLN A 40 10.03 -18.34 14.09
N LYS A 41 10.86 -19.37 13.87
CA LYS A 41 12.14 -19.55 14.55
C LYS A 41 13.14 -18.47 14.10
N ARG A 42 13.80 -17.84 15.06
CA ARG A 42 14.86 -16.84 14.83
C ARG A 42 16.10 -17.51 14.23
N LEU A 43 16.20 -17.54 12.90
CA LEU A 43 17.45 -17.86 12.20
C LEU A 43 18.12 -16.54 11.79
N ILE A 44 19.38 -16.36 12.20
CA ILE A 44 20.21 -15.21 11.85
C ILE A 44 20.91 -15.54 10.54
N ALA A 45 20.75 -14.70 9.52
CA ALA A 45 21.43 -14.83 8.24
C ALA A 45 22.06 -13.50 7.84
N ASN A 46 23.36 -13.37 8.09
CA ASN A 46 24.14 -12.22 7.64
C ASN A 46 24.51 -12.41 6.16
N ASN A 47 24.34 -11.39 5.31
CA ASN A 47 25.00 -11.40 4.00
C ASN A 47 25.35 -10.00 3.45
N SER A 48 26.57 -9.57 3.79
CA SER A 48 27.65 -9.36 2.82
C SER A 48 27.31 -8.76 1.44
N GLY A 49 26.59 -7.63 1.39
CA GLY A 49 26.46 -6.80 0.19
C GLY A 49 27.77 -6.08 -0.17
N SER A 50 28.76 -6.82 -0.68
CA SER A 50 30.05 -6.27 -1.10
C SER A 50 29.90 -5.48 -2.41
N LEU A 51 30.03 -4.15 -2.35
CA LEU A 51 30.01 -3.28 -3.52
C LEU A 51 31.42 -2.71 -3.77
N GLN A 52 32.13 -3.30 -4.72
CA GLN A 52 33.50 -2.90 -5.05
C GLN A 52 33.52 -1.60 -5.86
N ILE A 53 34.09 -0.53 -5.29
CA ILE A 53 34.41 0.69 -6.03
C ILE A 53 35.82 0.52 -6.61
N HIS A 54 35.90 0.25 -7.91
CA HIS A 54 37.18 0.11 -8.61
C HIS A 54 37.83 1.50 -8.81
N THR A 55 38.94 1.75 -8.14
CA THR A 55 39.68 3.01 -8.22
C THR A 55 40.59 3.08 -9.44
N THR A 56 40.48 4.14 -10.23
CA THR A 56 41.48 4.54 -11.22
C THR A 56 42.52 5.43 -10.54
N LYS A 57 43.80 5.05 -10.61
CA LYS A 57 44.92 5.70 -9.93
C LYS A 57 45.27 7.04 -10.59
N VAL A 58 45.71 8.00 -9.79
CA VAL A 58 46.60 9.10 -10.18
C VAL A 58 47.59 9.32 -9.04
N ASP A 59 48.76 8.71 -9.20
CA ASP A 59 50.13 9.13 -8.87
C ASP A 59 50.31 10.53 -8.19
N GLN A 60 51.21 10.76 -7.23
CA GLN A 60 52.14 9.92 -6.44
C GLN A 60 52.78 10.78 -5.31
N GLU A 61 53.20 10.17 -4.19
CA GLU A 61 54.10 10.61 -3.06
C GLU A 61 54.28 12.11 -2.69
N ASP A 62 54.43 12.54 -1.42
CA ASP A 62 54.95 11.93 -0.17
C ASP A 62 54.19 12.56 1.07
N SER A 63 54.55 12.63 2.38
CA SER A 63 55.75 12.36 3.19
C SER A 63 55.47 11.98 4.66
N ASP A 64 56.47 11.30 5.25
CA ASP A 64 56.95 11.27 6.65
C ASP A 64 56.01 10.90 7.85
N THR A 65 56.40 9.78 8.48
CA THR A 65 56.35 9.38 9.91
C THR A 65 55.47 10.13 10.93
N GLY A 66 54.54 9.42 11.59
CA GLY A 66 53.74 10.01 12.69
C GLY A 66 52.90 9.11 13.60
N VAL A 67 53.36 7.91 14.00
CA VAL A 67 52.58 7.07 14.95
C VAL A 67 52.63 7.64 16.39
N LYS A 68 51.55 8.31 16.81
CA LYS A 68 51.20 8.51 18.23
C LYS A 68 49.69 8.39 18.45
N THR A 69 49.27 7.27 19.04
CA THR A 69 47.88 7.04 19.44
C THR A 69 47.58 7.72 20.78
N SER A 70 46.74 8.75 20.75
CA SER A 70 46.03 9.29 21.92
C SER A 70 44.63 9.74 21.47
N ASN A 71 43.65 9.61 22.37
CA ASN A 71 42.30 10.17 22.21
C ASN A 71 42.40 11.73 22.20
N ASP A 72 41.46 12.52 21.69
CA ASP A 72 40.01 12.45 21.95
C ASP A 72 39.09 12.81 20.78
N MET A 73 37.84 12.34 20.89
CA MET A 73 36.73 12.65 19.99
C MET A 73 35.93 13.86 20.51
N GLN A 74 35.92 14.99 19.80
CA GLN A 74 34.73 15.88 19.66
C GLN A 74 35.00 17.11 18.76
N GLU A 75 34.63 17.04 17.49
CA GLU A 75 34.22 18.20 16.66
C GLU A 75 33.34 17.73 15.48
N THR A 76 32.37 16.86 15.75
CA THR A 76 31.40 16.38 14.76
C THR A 76 29.98 16.43 15.31
N ASN A 77 29.02 16.59 14.40
CA ASN A 77 27.57 16.60 14.66
C ASN A 77 27.00 17.73 15.55
N ARG A 78 27.13 18.99 15.12
CA ARG A 78 26.21 20.08 15.49
C ARG A 78 25.23 20.41 14.35
N LYS A 79 24.55 19.40 13.80
CA LYS A 79 23.51 19.58 12.76
C LYS A 79 22.19 18.90 13.12
N THR A 80 21.57 19.47 14.16
CA THR A 80 20.11 19.52 14.35
C THR A 80 19.40 18.17 14.32
N GLU A 81 19.38 17.51 15.49
CA GLU A 81 18.45 16.42 15.79
C GLU A 81 17.00 16.93 15.68
N LYS A 82 16.39 16.81 14.49
CA LYS A 82 14.94 16.98 14.34
C LYS A 82 14.23 15.79 14.97
N GLN A 83 13.89 15.95 16.24
CA GLN A 83 12.98 15.05 16.94
C GLN A 83 11.59 15.18 16.28
N PHE A 84 11.13 14.09 15.67
CA PHE A 84 9.76 13.98 15.15
C PHE A 84 8.76 13.82 16.28
N THR A 85 7.52 14.25 16.08
CA THR A 85 6.44 14.02 17.04
C THR A 85 6.04 12.55 17.13
N GLU A 86 5.41 12.16 18.24
CA GLU A 86 4.91 10.78 18.43
C GLU A 86 3.90 10.39 17.35
N ASP A 87 3.00 11.30 16.96
CA ASP A 87 2.07 11.13 15.84
C ASP A 87 2.81 10.88 14.52
N GLU A 88 3.85 11.66 14.20
CA GLU A 88 4.62 11.46 12.97
C GLU A 88 5.31 10.09 12.95
N LEU A 89 5.87 9.66 14.08
CA LEU A 89 6.46 8.33 14.20
C LEU A 89 5.41 7.21 14.05
N ALA A 90 4.23 7.38 14.65
CA ALA A 90 3.10 6.44 14.54
C ALA A 90 2.56 6.36 13.11
N ILE A 91 2.43 7.50 12.41
CA ILE A 91 2.05 7.61 10.99
C ILE A 91 2.98 6.78 10.11
N HIS A 92 4.30 6.95 10.27
CA HIS A 92 5.29 6.22 9.48
C HIS A 92 5.30 4.73 9.84
N LYS A 93 5.18 4.38 11.13
CA LYS A 93 5.11 2.98 11.59
C LYS A 93 3.90 2.24 10.99
N LEU A 94 2.70 2.78 11.15
CA LEU A 94 1.45 2.18 10.64
C LEU A 94 1.45 2.08 9.12
N HIS A 95 2.03 3.08 8.43
CA HIS A 95 2.26 3.02 6.99
C HIS A 95 3.17 1.87 6.60
N ARG A 96 4.33 1.74 7.27
CA ARG A 96 5.33 0.71 6.99
C ARG A 96 4.77 -0.70 7.23
N GLU A 97 4.12 -0.93 8.36
CA GLU A 97 3.44 -2.19 8.68
C GLU A 97 2.41 -2.54 7.61
N ALA A 98 1.60 -1.57 7.16
CA ALA A 98 0.62 -1.77 6.09
C ALA A 98 1.28 -2.07 4.72
N CYS A 99 2.41 -1.47 4.40
CA CYS A 99 3.20 -1.80 3.20
C CYS A 99 3.80 -3.21 3.27
N GLU A 100 4.36 -3.61 4.42
CA GLU A 100 4.95 -4.94 4.64
C GLU A 100 3.91 -6.06 4.49
N VAL A 101 2.68 -5.88 5.01
CA VAL A 101 1.56 -6.82 4.79
C VAL A 101 0.79 -6.59 3.48
N LYS A 102 1.29 -5.74 2.57
CA LYS A 102 0.69 -5.42 1.25
C LYS A 102 -0.76 -4.92 1.31
N ARG A 103 -1.16 -4.29 2.43
CA ARG A 103 -2.47 -3.67 2.60
C ARG A 103 -2.54 -2.36 1.81
N GLN A 104 -3.72 -2.08 1.23
CA GLN A 104 -3.92 -0.92 0.35
C GLN A 104 -3.97 0.42 1.08
N MET A 105 -4.40 0.42 2.35
CA MET A 105 -4.66 1.62 3.13
C MET A 105 -4.32 1.40 4.61
N TYR A 106 -3.98 2.48 5.31
CA TYR A 106 -3.87 2.52 6.77
C TYR A 106 -4.72 3.70 7.30
N THR A 107 -5.07 3.67 8.59
CA THR A 107 -5.68 4.83 9.25
C THR A 107 -4.58 5.72 9.79
N ASP A 108 -4.60 7.00 9.43
CA ASP A 108 -3.72 8.03 9.98
C ASP A 108 -4.18 8.41 11.41
N PRO A 109 -3.37 8.20 12.45
CA PRO A 109 -3.78 8.44 13.84
C PRO A 109 -4.09 9.92 14.11
N GLY A 110 -3.36 10.85 13.50
CA GLY A 110 -3.53 12.29 13.74
C GLY A 110 -4.67 12.94 12.95
N SER A 111 -5.23 12.27 11.93
CA SER A 111 -6.34 12.82 11.12
C SER A 111 -7.57 11.92 11.00
N GLY A 112 -7.49 10.66 11.44
CA GLY A 112 -8.54 9.65 11.29
C GLY A 112 -8.77 9.17 9.85
N TYR A 113 -8.12 9.76 8.84
CA TYR A 113 -8.36 9.41 7.44
C TYR A 113 -7.76 8.06 7.05
N LYS A 114 -8.44 7.35 6.16
CA LYS A 114 -7.89 6.17 5.47
C LYS A 114 -6.98 6.64 4.34
N VAL A 115 -5.66 6.53 4.54
CA VAL A 115 -4.64 6.98 3.59
C VAL A 115 -4.09 5.79 2.81
N PHE A 116 -3.88 5.94 1.50
CA PHE A 116 -3.28 4.90 0.67
C PHE A 116 -1.82 4.63 1.07
N THR A 117 -1.41 3.37 0.98
CA THR A 117 -0.01 2.96 1.16
C THR A 117 0.83 3.25 -0.09
N GLU A 118 2.15 3.24 0.05
CA GLU A 118 3.06 3.41 -1.09
C GLU A 118 2.93 2.21 -2.03
N PHE A 119 2.74 1.01 -1.45
CA PHE A 119 2.38 -0.20 -2.16
C PHE A 119 1.13 -0.02 -3.04
N ALA A 120 0.05 0.55 -2.50
CA ALA A 120 -1.16 0.84 -3.27
C ALA A 120 -0.91 1.83 -4.42
N HIS A 121 -0.11 2.87 -4.17
CA HIS A 121 0.28 3.82 -5.22
C HIS A 121 1.12 3.16 -6.31
N ARG A 122 2.11 2.32 -5.95
CA ARG A 122 2.91 1.55 -6.91
C ARG A 122 2.06 0.59 -7.74
N GLN A 123 1.15 -0.15 -7.11
CA GLN A 123 0.20 -1.03 -7.81
C GLN A 123 -0.77 -0.26 -8.73
N ARG A 124 -1.20 0.94 -8.33
CA ARG A 124 -2.06 1.83 -9.15
C ARG A 124 -1.31 2.51 -10.30
N GLY A 125 0.02 2.59 -10.23
CA GLY A 125 0.88 3.23 -11.24
C GLY A 125 0.73 4.75 -11.37
N LYS A 126 -0.09 5.43 -10.53
CA LYS A 126 -0.28 6.88 -10.60
C LYS A 126 -0.75 7.53 -9.29
N CYS A 127 -0.46 8.83 -9.16
CA CYS A 127 -0.91 9.66 -8.04
C CYS A 127 -2.45 9.74 -7.96
N CYS A 128 -3.00 9.61 -6.76
CA CYS A 128 -4.44 9.70 -6.48
C CYS A 128 -5.04 11.10 -6.69
N GLY A 129 -4.25 12.16 -6.50
CA GLY A 129 -4.72 13.55 -6.46
C GLY A 129 -5.28 14.02 -5.11
N THR A 130 -5.24 13.18 -4.07
CA THR A 130 -5.82 13.45 -2.73
C THR A 130 -4.75 13.65 -1.65
N ALA A 131 -3.63 14.29 -2.00
CA ALA A 131 -2.54 14.69 -1.09
C ALA A 131 -2.09 13.63 -0.05
N CYS A 132 -2.01 12.35 -0.45
CA CYS A 132 -1.65 11.28 0.48
C CYS A 132 -0.22 11.43 1.02
N ARG A 133 -0.04 11.15 2.32
CA ARG A 133 1.22 11.34 3.06
C ARG A 133 2.42 10.62 2.42
N HIS A 134 2.20 9.44 1.85
CA HIS A 134 3.28 8.59 1.30
C HIS A 134 3.10 8.35 -0.20
N CYS A 135 2.97 9.43 -0.99
CA CYS A 135 2.80 9.36 -2.44
C CYS A 135 4.17 9.28 -3.15
N PRO A 136 4.57 8.15 -3.77
CA PRO A 136 5.87 8.01 -4.45
C PRO A 136 5.97 8.85 -5.74
N PHE A 137 4.86 9.44 -6.18
CA PHE A 137 4.76 10.28 -7.39
C PHE A 137 4.69 11.78 -7.07
N GLY A 138 5.37 12.27 -6.03
CA GLY A 138 5.54 13.71 -5.79
C GLY A 138 4.26 14.57 -5.68
N GLN A 139 3.13 13.95 -5.32
CA GLN A 139 1.79 14.56 -5.34
C GLN A 139 1.38 15.23 -6.69
N VAL A 140 1.94 14.81 -7.84
CA VAL A 140 1.77 15.51 -9.14
C VAL A 140 0.33 15.69 -9.62
N ASN A 141 -0.60 14.82 -9.23
CA ASN A 141 -2.01 14.87 -9.64
C ASN A 141 -2.91 15.65 -8.65
N VAL A 142 -2.34 16.28 -7.62
CA VAL A 142 -3.09 17.20 -6.74
C VAL A 142 -3.31 18.51 -7.52
N LYS A 143 -4.56 18.74 -7.93
CA LYS A 143 -4.95 19.85 -8.82
C LYS A 143 -4.75 21.22 -8.19
N ASP A 144 -5.17 21.36 -6.94
CA ASP A 144 -5.10 22.61 -6.19
C ASP A 144 -3.74 22.73 -5.47
N PRO A 145 -2.93 23.77 -5.73
CA PRO A 145 -1.66 23.97 -5.04
C PRO A 145 -1.83 24.19 -3.52
N ALA A 146 -2.94 24.74 -3.04
CA ALA A 146 -3.17 24.93 -1.60
C ALA A 146 -3.36 23.60 -0.85
N ASN A 147 -3.72 22.53 -1.57
CA ASN A 147 -3.81 21.17 -1.04
C ASN A 147 -2.50 20.36 -1.17
N LYS A 148 -1.42 20.93 -1.73
CA LYS A 148 -0.12 20.26 -1.82
C LYS A 148 0.64 20.38 -0.49
N LYS A 149 1.08 19.23 0.02
CA LYS A 149 1.75 19.09 1.31
C LYS A 149 3.27 19.26 1.18
N HIS A 150 3.93 19.63 2.28
CA HIS A 150 5.39 19.73 2.33
C HIS A 150 6.03 18.40 2.74
N PHE A 151 7.22 18.07 2.24
CA PHE A 151 7.90 16.81 2.58
C PHE A 151 8.84 17.00 3.78
N ASN A 152 8.48 16.47 4.96
CA ASN A 152 9.21 16.67 6.23
C ASN A 152 10.51 15.84 6.37
N SER A 153 11.07 15.35 5.25
CA SER A 153 12.09 14.29 5.09
C SER A 153 11.62 12.85 5.30
N MET A 154 10.49 12.60 5.95
CA MET A 154 9.92 11.25 6.14
C MET A 154 8.67 11.02 5.27
N PHE A 155 7.75 11.98 5.21
CA PHE A 155 6.51 11.94 4.42
C PHE A 155 5.94 13.35 4.18
N TYR A 156 4.79 13.43 3.52
CA TYR A 156 4.08 14.67 3.24
C TYR A 156 3.17 15.11 4.41
N VAL A 157 3.41 16.30 4.96
CA VAL A 157 2.62 17.00 5.99
C VAL A 157 1.80 18.15 5.41
#